data_AF-A0AAF0W1Q8-F1
#
_entry.id   AF-A0AAF0W1Q8-F1
#
_cell.length_a   1.000
_cell.length_b   1.000
_cell.length_c   1.000
_cell.angle_alpha   90.00
_cell.angle_beta   90.00
_cell.angle_gamma   90.00
#
_symmetry.space_group_name_H-M   'P 1'
#
loop_
_entity.id
_entity.type
_entity.pdbx_description
1 polymer ?
#
loop_
_entity_poly.entity_id
_entity_poly.type
_entity_poly.pdbx_seq_one_letter_code
_entity_poly.pdbx_strand_id
1 'polypeptide(L)'
;MPPILRDAVSFIQENADADIGLEDIAAAVNVSSRSVQYAFRRNLGTTPLEYLRRVRLDRAHRDLKAADPAHDTVTAIAGRWGFSHAGRFSLAYKAAFGTAPSHTLRAYSA
;
A
#
# COMPACT_ATOMS: atom_id res chain seq x y z
N MET A 1 20.82 -2.51 -3.32
CA MET A 1 19.88 -2.89 -2.25
C MET A 1 20.28 -4.25 -1.66
N PRO A 2 20.40 -4.38 -0.32
CA PRO A 2 20.72 -5.65 0.34
C PRO A 2 19.70 -6.75 0.03
N PRO A 3 20.07 -8.05 0.02
CA PRO A 3 19.18 -9.16 -0.31
C PRO A 3 17.89 -9.18 0.51
N ILE A 4 17.99 -9.15 1.85
CA ILE A 4 16.84 -9.12 2.77
C ILE A 4 15.84 -8.02 2.41
N LEU A 5 16.33 -6.82 2.08
CA LEU A 5 15.44 -5.72 1.72
C LEU A 5 14.81 -5.93 0.34
N ARG A 6 15.58 -6.42 -0.63
CA ARG A 6 15.09 -6.69 -1.99
C ARG A 6 13.97 -7.71 -1.96
N ASP A 7 14.18 -8.80 -1.26
CA ASP A 7 13.25 -9.92 -1.22
C ASP A 7 11.99 -9.54 -0.45
N ALA A 8 12.13 -8.79 0.66
CA ALA A 8 10.99 -8.28 1.42
C ALA A 8 10.19 -7.24 0.61
N VAL A 9 10.85 -6.40 -0.18
CA VAL A 9 10.19 -5.48 -1.10
C VAL A 9 9.44 -6.23 -2.20
N SER A 10 10.04 -7.27 -2.79
CA SER A 10 9.37 -8.10 -3.81
C SER A 10 8.12 -8.74 -3.24
N PHE A 11 8.24 -9.38 -2.07
CA PHE A 11 7.12 -10.00 -1.37
C PHE A 11 5.99 -9.00 -1.12
N ILE A 12 6.29 -7.80 -0.60
CA ILE A 12 5.27 -6.76 -0.40
C ILE A 12 4.60 -6.34 -1.71
N GLN A 13 5.37 -6.17 -2.79
CA GLN A 13 4.83 -5.72 -4.08
C GLN A 13 3.91 -6.75 -4.72
N GLU A 14 4.21 -8.03 -4.54
CA GLU A 14 3.46 -9.18 -5.07
C GLU A 14 2.21 -9.51 -4.26
N ASN A 15 2.20 -9.20 -2.95
CA ASN A 15 1.15 -9.61 -2.01
C ASN A 15 0.42 -8.41 -1.37
N ALA A 16 0.47 -7.22 -2.00
CA ALA A 16 -0.04 -5.99 -1.41
C ALA A 16 -1.56 -5.97 -1.17
N ASP A 17 -2.31 -6.76 -1.94
CA ASP A 17 -3.77 -6.94 -1.85
C ASP A 17 -4.21 -7.96 -0.78
N ALA A 18 -3.28 -8.82 -0.32
CA ALA A 18 -3.53 -9.78 0.74
C ALA A 18 -3.42 -9.16 2.14
N ASP A 19 -4.01 -9.80 3.14
CA ASP A 19 -3.87 -9.43 4.56
C ASP A 19 -2.52 -9.90 5.12
N ILE A 20 -1.45 -9.23 4.72
CA ILE A 20 -0.08 -9.49 5.20
C ILE A 20 0.36 -8.49 6.28
N GLY A 21 1.03 -9.01 7.30
CA GLY A 21 1.65 -8.28 8.39
C GLY A 21 3.17 -8.38 8.41
N LEU A 22 3.77 -7.86 9.48
CA LEU A 22 5.23 -7.85 9.63
C LEU A 22 5.83 -9.25 9.72
N GLU A 23 5.14 -10.17 10.41
CA GLU A 23 5.58 -11.56 10.56
C GLU A 23 5.58 -12.30 9.22
N ASP A 24 4.58 -12.07 8.36
CA ASP A 24 4.53 -12.67 7.02
C ASP A 24 5.72 -12.20 6.16
N ILE A 25 6.02 -10.90 6.21
CA ILE A 25 7.17 -10.32 5.49
C ILE A 25 8.49 -10.91 6.01
N ALA A 26 8.61 -11.10 7.32
CA ALA A 26 9.80 -11.68 7.95
C ALA A 26 9.98 -13.16 7.61
N ALA A 27 8.89 -13.92 7.65
CA ALA A 27 8.85 -15.32 7.24
C ALA A 27 9.23 -15.50 5.77
N ALA A 28 8.72 -14.67 4.88
CA ALA A 28 9.00 -14.74 3.44
C ALA A 28 10.50 -14.61 3.09
N VAL A 29 11.29 -13.95 3.94
CA VAL A 29 12.74 -13.78 3.74
C VAL A 29 13.59 -14.53 4.77
N ASN A 30 12.99 -15.42 5.55
CA ASN A 30 13.65 -16.27 6.55
C ASN A 30 14.50 -15.51 7.59
N VAL A 31 14.00 -14.37 8.10
CA VAL A 31 14.67 -13.59 9.15
C VAL A 31 13.69 -13.14 10.22
N SER A 32 14.21 -12.62 11.34
CA SER A 32 13.34 -12.01 12.37
C SER A 32 12.70 -10.70 11.90
N SER A 33 11.52 -10.38 12.44
CA SER A 33 10.86 -9.08 12.27
C SER A 33 11.78 -7.89 12.57
N ARG A 34 12.67 -8.02 13.56
CA ARG A 34 13.69 -7.01 13.89
C ARG A 34 14.69 -6.79 12.76
N SER A 35 15.13 -7.86 12.11
CA SER A 35 16.05 -7.79 10.97
C SER A 35 15.41 -7.09 9.77
N VAL A 36 14.15 -7.39 9.46
CA VAL A 36 13.40 -6.71 8.39
C VAL A 36 13.21 -5.23 8.72
N GLN A 37 12.73 -4.90 9.92
CA GLN A 37 12.56 -3.51 10.35
C GLN A 37 13.88 -2.72 10.25
N TYR A 38 14.99 -3.31 10.69
CA TYR A 38 16.31 -2.70 10.58
C TYR A 38 16.71 -2.47 9.12
N ALA A 39 16.49 -3.46 8.24
CA ALA A 39 16.79 -3.35 6.82
C ALA A 39 16.01 -2.19 6.15
N PHE A 40 14.71 -2.08 6.42
CA PHE A 40 13.88 -0.98 5.92
C PHE A 40 14.33 0.37 6.47
N ARG A 41 14.53 0.48 7.78
CA ARG A 41 14.94 1.75 8.41
C ARG A 41 16.30 2.23 7.88
N ARG A 42 17.28 1.32 7.79
CA ARG A 42 18.64 1.66 7.38
C ARG A 42 18.75 2.09 5.91
N ASN A 43 17.96 1.48 5.03
CA ASN A 43 18.14 1.65 3.58
C ASN A 43 17.05 2.50 2.93
N LEU A 44 15.84 2.54 3.49
CA LEU A 44 14.69 3.27 2.93
C LEU A 44 14.15 4.35 3.87
N GLY A 45 14.68 4.48 5.09
CA GLY A 45 14.23 5.48 6.06
C GLY A 45 12.77 5.30 6.52
N THR A 46 12.21 4.09 6.38
CA THR A 46 10.81 3.79 6.72
C THR A 46 10.68 2.44 7.41
N THR A 47 9.46 2.04 7.78
CA THR A 47 9.15 0.71 8.31
C THR A 47 8.56 -0.20 7.22
N PRO A 48 8.59 -1.53 7.39
CA PRO A 48 8.00 -2.45 6.41
C PRO A 48 6.50 -2.20 6.20
N LEU A 49 5.76 -1.95 7.27
CA LEU A 49 4.31 -1.71 7.20
C LEU A 49 3.96 -0.35 6.59
N GLU A 50 4.78 0.69 6.81
CA GLU A 50 4.59 1.97 6.15
C GLU A 50 4.92 1.88 4.65
N TYR A 51 5.92 1.08 4.27
CA TYR A 51 6.19 0.77 2.87
C TYR A 51 5.02 0.00 2.23
N LEU A 52 4.50 -1.05 2.87
CA LEU A 52 3.31 -1.77 2.42
C LEU A 52 2.11 -0.82 2.24
N ARG A 53 1.88 0.07 3.21
CA ARG A 53 0.82 1.08 3.14
C ARG A 53 0.97 1.99 1.92
N ARG A 54 2.19 2.43 1.59
CA ARG A 54 2.46 3.25 0.38
C ARG A 54 2.18 2.47 -0.90
N VAL A 55 2.63 1.22 -0.99
CA VAL A 55 2.33 0.35 -2.14
C VAL A 55 0.83 0.21 -2.33
N ARG A 56 0.07 -0.04 -1.26
CA ARG A 56 -1.39 -0.11 -1.28
C ARG A 56 -2.04 1.21 -1.71
N LEU A 57 -1.55 2.36 -1.24
CA LEU A 57 -2.04 3.68 -1.68
C LEU A 57 -1.78 3.92 -3.16
N ASP A 58 -0.59 3.60 -3.66
CA ASP A 58 -0.21 3.78 -5.07
C ASP A 58 -1.02 2.88 -6.01
N ARG A 59 -1.33 1.66 -5.57
CA ARG A 59 -2.21 0.73 -6.28
C ARG A 59 -3.65 1.23 -6.30
N ALA A 60 -4.18 1.64 -5.13
CA ALA A 60 -5.51 2.23 -5.04
C ALA A 60 -5.64 3.51 -5.89
N HIS A 61 -4.60 4.34 -5.96
CA HIS A 61 -4.57 5.53 -6.82
C HIS A 61 -4.70 5.17 -8.30
N ARG A 62 -3.97 4.15 -8.76
CA ARG A 62 -4.06 3.67 -10.14
C ARG A 62 -5.46 3.14 -10.46
N ASP A 63 -6.03 2.36 -9.56
CA ASP A 63 -7.39 1.83 -9.75
C ASP A 63 -8.42 2.96 -9.76
N LEU A 64 -8.31 3.95 -8.87
CA LEU A 64 -9.19 5.12 -8.86
C LEU A 64 -9.12 5.91 -10.16
N LYS A 65 -7.95 5.98 -10.80
CA LYS A 65 -7.79 6.66 -12.10
C LYS A 65 -8.33 5.86 -13.29
N ALA A 66 -8.45 4.55 -13.16
CA ALA A 66 -8.94 3.66 -14.22
C ALA A 66 -10.42 3.25 -14.02
N ALA A 67 -11.01 3.61 -12.88
CA ALA A 67 -12.36 3.24 -12.48
C ALA A 67 -13.43 4.12 -13.13
N ASP A 68 -14.64 3.57 -13.24
CA ASP A 68 -15.82 4.30 -13.70
C ASP A 68 -16.65 4.76 -12.48
N PRO A 69 -16.82 6.07 -12.23
CA PRO A 69 -17.61 6.57 -11.11
C PRO A 69 -19.09 6.12 -11.08
N ALA A 70 -19.64 5.64 -12.21
CA ALA A 70 -20.99 5.09 -12.26
C ALA A 70 -21.10 3.68 -11.64
N HIS A 71 -19.99 2.93 -11.59
CA HIS A 71 -19.98 1.51 -11.18
C HIS A 71 -19.04 1.23 -10.01
N ASP A 72 -17.98 2.02 -9.85
CA ASP A 72 -16.98 1.87 -8.81
C ASP A 72 -17.18 2.87 -7.66
N THR A 73 -16.78 2.45 -6.47
CA THR A 73 -16.75 3.33 -5.30
C THR A 73 -15.36 3.40 -4.70
N VAL A 74 -15.05 4.56 -4.10
CA VAL A 74 -13.82 4.77 -3.32
C VAL A 74 -13.66 3.69 -2.24
N THR A 75 -14.75 3.34 -1.55
CA THR A 75 -14.73 2.33 -0.47
C THR A 75 -14.40 0.95 -1.01
N ALA A 76 -14.99 0.54 -2.14
CA ALA A 76 -14.69 -0.76 -2.75
C ALA A 76 -13.23 -0.85 -3.21
N ILE A 77 -12.71 0.20 -3.85
CA ILE A 77 -11.29 0.26 -4.27
C ILE A 77 -10.36 0.26 -3.05
N ALA A 78 -10.65 1.04 -2.01
CA ALA A 78 -9.88 1.04 -0.78
C ALA A 78 -9.86 -0.35 -0.11
N GLY A 79 -11.01 -1.02 -0.07
CA GLY A 79 -11.16 -2.37 0.46
C GLY A 79 -10.30 -3.40 -0.26
N ARG A 80 -10.24 -3.35 -1.61
CA ARG A 80 -9.37 -4.24 -2.43
C ARG A 80 -7.89 -4.16 -2.04
N TRP A 81 -7.44 -2.99 -1.59
CA TRP A 81 -6.05 -2.77 -1.16
C TRP A 81 -5.86 -2.82 0.36
N GLY A 82 -6.76 -3.50 1.08
CA GLY A 82 -6.61 -3.77 2.51
C GLY A 82 -6.91 -2.57 3.42
N PHE A 83 -7.61 -1.53 2.95
CA PHE A 83 -8.07 -0.44 3.81
C PHE A 83 -9.50 -0.70 4.31
N SER A 84 -9.62 -1.16 5.55
CA SER A 84 -10.90 -1.43 6.21
C SER A 84 -11.70 -0.17 6.61
N HIS A 85 -11.05 0.98 6.71
CA HIS A 85 -11.67 2.22 7.17
C HIS A 85 -11.56 3.35 6.13
N ALA A 86 -12.67 3.66 5.46
CA ALA A 86 -12.73 4.66 4.38
C ALA A 86 -12.23 6.05 4.79
N GLY A 87 -12.51 6.49 6.03
CA GLY A 87 -12.04 7.78 6.54
C GLY A 87 -10.51 7.83 6.71
N ARG A 88 -9.92 6.78 7.30
CA ARG A 88 -8.45 6.66 7.47
C ARG A 88 -7.74 6.54 6.12
N PHE A 89 -8.34 5.81 5.19
CA PHE A 89 -7.87 5.75 3.80
C PHE A 89 -7.88 7.15 3.16
N SER A 90 -9.01 7.86 3.22
CA SER A 90 -9.14 9.18 2.59
C SER A 90 -8.13 10.21 3.12
N LEU A 91 -7.86 10.19 4.43
CA LEU A 91 -6.83 11.04 5.04
C LEU A 91 -5.42 10.67 4.56
N ALA A 92 -5.09 9.38 4.57
CA ALA A 92 -3.78 8.89 4.12
C ALA A 92 -3.54 9.16 2.64
N TYR A 93 -4.57 8.93 1.82
CA TYR A 93 -4.57 9.20 0.39
C TYR A 93 -4.37 10.68 0.11
N LYS A 94 -5.14 11.56 0.78
CA LYS A 94 -4.98 13.01 0.60
C LYS A 94 -3.60 13.50 1.04
N ALA A 95 -3.04 12.93 2.11
CA ALA A 95 -1.68 13.24 2.54
C ALA A 95 -0.62 12.81 1.50
N ALA A 96 -0.83 11.69 0.81
CA ALA A 96 0.10 11.18 -0.20
C ALA A 96 -0.02 11.89 -1.56
N PHE A 97 -1.24 12.19 -2.03
CA PHE A 97 -1.50 12.66 -3.39
C PHE A 97 -2.01 14.11 -3.47
N GLY A 98 -2.19 14.80 -2.34
CA GLY A 98 -2.67 16.18 -2.27
C GLY A 98 -4.16 16.37 -2.59
N THR A 99 -4.86 15.35 -3.08
CA THR A 99 -6.28 15.39 -3.45
C THR A 99 -7.07 14.26 -2.81
N ALA A 100 -8.40 14.43 -2.67
CA ALA A 100 -9.26 13.39 -2.11
C ALA A 100 -9.43 12.23 -3.11
N PRO A 101 -9.58 10.97 -2.64
CA PRO A 101 -9.76 9.83 -3.55
C PRO A 101 -11.04 9.94 -4.38
N SER A 102 -12.11 10.52 -3.83
CA SER A 102 -13.36 10.80 -4.56
C SER A 102 -13.17 11.79 -5.71
N HIS A 103 -12.26 12.75 -5.54
CA HIS A 103 -11.92 13.68 -6.61
C HIS A 103 -11.11 12.97 -7.70
N THR A 104 -10.15 12.10 -7.32
CA THR A 104 -9.42 11.30 -8.32
C THR A 104 -10.36 10.42 -9.14
N LEU A 105 -11.29 9.72 -8.48
CA LEU A 105 -12.28 8.88 -9.15
C LEU A 105 -13.09 9.67 -10.19
N ARG A 106 -13.62 10.84 -9.81
CA ARG A 106 -14.47 11.65 -10.71
C ARG A 106 -13.69 12.38 -11.80
N ALA A 107 -12.42 12.72 -11.56
CA ALA A 107 -11.63 13.53 -12.48
C ALA A 107 -11.08 12.73 -13.68
N TYR A 108 -10.99 11.40 -13.56
CA TYR A 108 -10.40 10.52 -14.58
C TYR A 108 -11.43 9.63 -15.29
N SER A 109 -12.71 9.99 -15.21
CA SER A 109 -13.78 9.35 -15.98
C SER A 109 -13.41 9.34 -17.46
N ALA A 110 -13.25 8.15 -18.04
CA ALA A 110 -13.12 7.94 -19.48
C ALA A 110 -14.49 7.92 -20.14
#